data_AF-A0A847AWS5-F1
#
_entry.id   AF-A0A847AWS5-F1
#
_cell.length_a   1.000
_cell.length_b   1.000
_cell.length_c   1.000
_cell.angle_alpha   90.00
_cell.angle_beta   90.00
_cell.angle_gamma   90.00
#
_symmetry.space_group_name_H-M   'P 1'
#
loop_
_entity.id
_entity.type
_entity.pdbx_description
1 polymer ?
#
loop_
_entity_poly.entity_id
_entity_poly.type
_entity_poly.pdbx_seq_one_letter_code
_entity_poly.pdbx_strand_id
1 'polypeptide(L)'
;MDLGAVFLGSVLNDAERLIEILELPELTMPVVGLGIGYPNQNPQLKPRMEMGMRLFANTYKSIDNYLEGIKDYDDEMQTYYDLNLK
;
A
#
# COMPACT_ATOMS: atom_id res chain seq x y z
N MET A 1 -4.49 -21.53 -7.58
CA MET A 1 -3.17 -21.31 -6.95
C MET A 1 -3.43 -20.36 -5.78
N ASP A 2 -3.81 -20.89 -4.62
CA ASP A 2 -4.25 -20.13 -3.43
C ASP A 2 -3.07 -19.45 -2.71
N LEU A 3 -2.36 -18.59 -3.42
CA LEU A 3 -1.18 -17.88 -2.93
C LEU A 3 -1.56 -16.46 -2.47
N GLY A 4 -0.98 -16.05 -1.35
CA GLY A 4 -0.95 -14.65 -0.92
C GLY A 4 0.25 -13.92 -1.53
N ALA A 5 0.14 -12.60 -1.63
CA ALA A 5 1.22 -11.74 -2.10
C ALA A 5 1.33 -10.46 -1.27
N VAL A 6 2.56 -9.96 -1.12
CA VAL A 6 2.86 -8.68 -0.46
C VAL A 6 3.91 -7.90 -1.25
N PHE A 7 3.62 -6.63 -1.52
CA PHE A 7 4.57 -5.71 -2.13
C PHE A 7 5.49 -5.13 -1.04
N LEU A 8 6.79 -5.19 -1.30
CA LEU A 8 7.84 -4.70 -0.42
C LEU A 8 8.47 -3.47 -1.07
N GLY A 9 7.97 -2.28 -0.71
CA GLY A 9 8.58 -1.01 -1.10
C GLY A 9 9.89 -0.72 -0.34
N SER A 10 10.14 -1.43 0.76
CA SER A 10 11.34 -1.29 1.59
C SER A 10 12.63 -1.71 0.87
N VAL A 11 12.55 -2.32 -0.32
CA VAL A 11 13.73 -2.64 -1.15
C VAL A 11 14.53 -1.39 -1.53
N LEU A 12 13.90 -0.21 -1.51
CA LEU A 12 14.54 1.06 -1.78
C LEU A 12 15.23 1.68 -0.56
N ASN A 13 15.06 1.11 0.64
CA ASN A 13 15.73 1.61 1.85
C ASN A 13 17.25 1.42 1.76
N ASP A 14 17.71 0.39 1.04
CA ASP A 14 19.12 0.12 0.76
C ASP A 14 19.27 -0.53 -0.62
N ALA A 15 19.08 0.30 -1.65
CA ALA A 15 19.11 -0.16 -3.04
C ALA A 15 20.51 -0.58 -3.50
N GLU A 16 21.57 0.08 -3.01
CA GLU A 16 22.96 -0.24 -3.36
C GLU A 16 23.31 -1.65 -2.88
N ARG A 17 23.01 -1.97 -1.62
CA ARG A 17 23.27 -3.30 -1.08
C ARG A 17 22.50 -4.37 -1.83
N LEU A 18 21.27 -4.08 -2.24
CA LEU A 18 20.45 -5.01 -3.00
C LEU A 18 20.98 -5.23 -4.42
N ILE A 19 21.48 -4.17 -5.09
CA ILE A 19 22.18 -4.25 -6.37
C ILE A 19 23.40 -5.16 -6.27
N GLU A 20 24.20 -5.02 -5.22
CA GLU A 20 25.37 -5.87 -4.97
C GLU A 20 24.98 -7.33 -4.77
N ILE A 21 24.00 -7.61 -3.90
CA ILE A 21 23.59 -8.98 -3.55
C ILE A 21 22.99 -9.71 -4.77
N LEU A 22 22.23 -8.99 -5.59
CA LEU A 22 21.57 -9.56 -6.77
C LEU A 22 22.42 -9.45 -8.04
N GLU A 23 23.64 -8.91 -7.94
CA GLU A 23 24.57 -8.70 -9.06
C GLU A 23 23.89 -7.98 -10.24
N LEU A 24 23.14 -6.93 -9.94
CA LEU A 24 22.34 -6.25 -10.96
C LEU A 24 23.25 -5.54 -11.99
N PRO A 25 23.01 -5.70 -13.30
CA PRO A 25 23.81 -5.07 -14.35
C PRO A 25 23.73 -3.54 -14.34
N GLU A 26 24.65 -2.90 -15.05
CA GLU A 26 24.57 -1.46 -15.30
C GLU A 26 23.22 -1.08 -15.93
N LEU A 27 22.70 0.10 -15.56
CA LEU A 27 21.39 0.62 -16.00
C LEU A 27 20.19 -0.21 -15.51
N THR A 28 20.35 -0.97 -14.42
CA THR A 28 19.24 -1.66 -13.74
C THR A 28 19.11 -1.18 -12.29
N MET A 29 17.89 -1.20 -11.76
CA MET A 29 17.61 -0.84 -10.37
C MET A 29 16.42 -1.65 -9.83
N PRO A 30 16.42 -2.00 -8.53
CA PRO A 30 15.25 -2.57 -7.89
C PRO A 30 14.16 -1.50 -7.76
N VAL A 31 12.89 -1.87 -7.96
CA VAL A 31 11.74 -0.95 -7.85
C VAL A 31 10.76 -1.41 -6.76
N VAL A 32 10.47 -2.71 -6.73
CA VAL A 32 9.55 -3.31 -5.77
C VAL A 32 9.94 -4.77 -5.53
N GLY A 33 9.90 -5.21 -4.29
CA GLY A 33 9.96 -6.64 -3.95
C GLY A 33 8.56 -7.25 -3.93
N LEU A 34 8.44 -8.53 -4.29
CA LEU A 34 7.18 -9.26 -4.23
C LEU A 34 7.38 -10.55 -3.43
N GLY A 35 6.81 -10.60 -2.23
CA GLY A 35 6.71 -11.85 -1.47
C GLY A 35 5.49 -12.63 -1.97
N ILE A 36 5.67 -13.92 -2.30
CA ILE A 36 4.59 -14.81 -2.74
C ILE A 36 4.69 -16.12 -1.95
N GLY A 37 3.57 -16.63 -1.45
CA GLY A 37 3.55 -17.90 -0.71
C GLY A 37 2.15 -18.34 -0.33
N TYR A 38 2.04 -19.52 0.28
CA TYR A 38 0.77 -20.00 0.79
C TYR A 38 0.43 -19.26 2.09
N PRO A 39 -0.74 -18.60 2.18
CA PRO A 39 -1.10 -17.80 3.34
C PRO A 39 -1.36 -18.69 4.55
N ASN A 40 -0.77 -18.35 5.70
CA ASN A 40 -1.06 -18.99 6.98
C ASN A 40 -2.16 -18.25 7.78
N GLN A 41 -2.63 -17.11 7.25
CA GLN A 41 -3.65 -16.26 7.86
C GLN A 41 -4.52 -15.66 6.77
N ASN A 42 -5.75 -15.30 7.13
CA ASN A 42 -6.67 -14.58 6.25
C ASN A 42 -7.00 -13.21 6.86
N PRO A 43 -6.11 -12.21 6.70
CA PRO A 43 -6.27 -10.90 7.33
C PRO A 43 -7.51 -10.18 6.79
N GLN A 44 -8.10 -9.33 7.63
CA GLN A 44 -9.21 -8.47 7.19
C GLN A 44 -8.74 -7.49 6.11
N LEU A 45 -9.65 -7.16 5.20
CA LEU A 45 -9.37 -6.18 4.16
C LEU A 45 -9.31 -4.78 4.78
N LYS A 46 -8.16 -4.12 4.61
CA LYS A 46 -8.01 -2.72 4.99
C LYS A 46 -9.04 -1.85 4.23
N PRO A 47 -9.80 -0.98 4.91
CA PRO A 47 -10.70 -0.01 4.27
C PRO A 47 -9.99 0.84 3.22
N ARG A 48 -10.75 1.39 2.29
CA ARG A 48 -10.26 2.28 1.23
C ARG A 48 -11.06 3.57 1.27
N MET A 49 -10.42 4.70 0.96
CA MET A 49 -11.12 5.98 0.84
C MET A 49 -12.35 5.88 -0.05
N GLU A 50 -13.37 6.67 0.23
CA GLU A 50 -14.58 6.69 -0.59
C GLU A 50 -14.29 6.95 -2.08
N MET A 51 -15.08 6.32 -2.96
CA MET A 51 -14.83 6.38 -4.41
C MET A 51 -14.86 7.82 -4.94
N GLY A 52 -15.79 8.64 -4.42
CA GLY A 52 -15.93 10.05 -4.79
C GLY A 52 -14.73 10.92 -4.45
N MET A 53 -13.80 10.40 -3.63
CA MET A 53 -12.55 11.08 -3.27
C MET A 53 -11.35 10.67 -4.13
N ARG A 54 -11.50 9.60 -4.93
CA ARG A 54 -10.43 9.02 -5.75
C ARG A 54 -10.75 9.06 -7.25
N LEU A 55 -12.03 9.10 -7.60
CA LEU A 55 -12.51 9.12 -8.98
C LEU A 55 -13.18 10.46 -9.30
N PHE A 56 -12.66 11.15 -10.32
CA PHE A 56 -13.25 12.39 -10.81
C PHE A 56 -13.58 12.28 -12.30
N ALA A 57 -14.76 12.78 -12.68
CA ALA A 57 -15.19 12.81 -14.07
C ALA A 57 -14.73 14.12 -14.73
N ASN A 58 -14.13 14.01 -15.93
CA ASN A 58 -13.64 15.10 -16.80
C ASN A 58 -12.46 15.91 -16.26
N THR A 59 -12.53 16.37 -15.02
CA THR A 59 -11.51 17.21 -14.40
C THR A 59 -11.27 16.82 -12.96
N TYR A 60 -10.05 17.09 -12.48
CA TYR A 60 -9.72 16.94 -11.06
C TYR A 60 -10.59 17.88 -10.22
N LYS A 61 -11.12 17.39 -9.09
CA LYS A 61 -11.90 18.20 -8.16
C LYS A 61 -11.07 18.45 -6.91
N SER A 62 -10.78 19.71 -6.62
CA SER A 62 -10.24 20.11 -5.33
C SER A 62 -11.36 20.14 -4.29
N ILE A 63 -11.08 19.63 -3.10
CA ILE A 63 -11.97 19.75 -1.94
C ILE A 63 -11.51 20.97 -1.14
N ASP A 64 -12.42 21.85 -0.77
CA ASP A 64 -12.08 23.09 -0.04
C ASP A 64 -11.52 22.79 1.36
N ASN A 65 -12.05 21.76 2.02
CA ASN A 65 -11.55 21.26 3.31
C ASN A 65 -11.34 19.74 3.28
N TYR A 66 -10.11 19.32 3.00
CA TYR A 66 -9.77 17.90 2.98
C TYR A 66 -9.87 17.22 4.34
N LEU A 67 -9.60 17.94 5.44
CA LEU A 67 -9.67 17.37 6.79
C LEU A 67 -11.10 16.95 7.14
N GLU A 68 -12.07 17.78 6.78
CA GLU A 68 -13.48 17.43 6.93
C GLU A 68 -13.88 16.31 5.97
N GLY A 69 -13.39 16.35 4.73
CA GLY A 69 -13.67 15.33 3.74
C GLY A 69 -13.22 13.93 4.16
N ILE A 70 -12.01 13.78 4.71
CA ILE A 70 -11.47 12.45 5.05
C ILE A 70 -11.86 11.98 6.46
N LYS A 71 -12.57 12.79 7.24
CA LYS A 71 -12.85 12.52 8.66
C LYS A 71 -13.48 11.14 8.88
N ASP A 72 -14.51 10.81 8.10
CA ASP A 72 -15.21 9.53 8.24
C ASP A 72 -14.29 8.34 7.90
N TYR A 73 -13.39 8.50 6.92
CA TYR A 73 -12.38 7.49 6.58
C TYR A 73 -11.32 7.34 7.66
N ASP A 74 -10.90 8.45 8.29
CA ASP A 74 -9.95 8.42 9.40
C ASP A 74 -10.56 7.69 10.63
N ASP A 75 -11.83 7.95 10.97
CA ASP A 75 -12.55 7.26 12.06
C ASP A 75 -12.69 5.74 11.78
N GLU A 76 -13.01 5.37 10.53
CA GLU A 76 -13.05 3.95 10.10
C GLU A 76 -11.68 3.29 10.19
N MET A 77 -10.63 3.99 9.76
CA MET A 77 -9.25 3.51 9.80
C MET A 77 -8.74 3.31 11.22
N GLN A 78 -9.09 4.20 12.16
CA GLN A 78 -8.78 4.03 13.59
C GLN A 78 -9.44 2.76 14.14
N THR A 79 -10.73 2.59 13.86
CA THR A 79 -11.48 1.39 14.26
C THR A 79 -10.84 0.11 13.70
N TYR A 80 -10.42 0.13 12.42
CA TYR A 80 -9.73 -0.98 11.78
C TYR A 80 -8.42 -1.34 12.50
N TYR A 81 -7.59 -0.36 12.87
CA TYR A 81 -6.34 -0.64 13.58
C TYR A 81 -6.59 -1.17 14.99
N ASP A 82 -7.55 -0.62 15.74
CA ASP A 82 -7.88 -1.07 17.10
C ASP A 82 -8.33 -2.55 17.15
N LEU A 83 -9.04 -3.02 16.12
CA LEU A 83 -9.50 -4.40 16.00
C LEU A 83 -8.37 -5.38 15.60
N ASN A 84 -7.35 -4.91 14.90
CA ASN A 84 -6.26 -5.73 14.36
C ASN A 84 -4.95 -5.65 15.18
N LEU A 85 -4.89 -4.81 16.20
CA LEU A 85 -3.76 -4.69 17.15
C LEU A 85 -3.86 -5.65 18.36
N LYS A 86 -4.82 -6.58 18.36
CA LYS A 86 -5.00 -7.61 19.40
C LYS A 86 -4.56 -8.99 18.95
#